data_AF-D9STZ5-F1
#
_entry.id   AF-D9STZ5-F1
#
_cell.length_a   1.000
_cell.length_b   1.000
_cell.length_c   1.000
_cell.angle_alpha   90.00
_cell.angle_beta   90.00
_cell.angle_gamma   90.00
#
_symmetry.space_group_name_H-M   'P 1'
#
loop_
_entity.id
_entity.type
_entity.pdbx_description
1 polymer ?
#
loop_
_entity_poly.entity_id
_entity_poly.type
_entity_poly.pdbx_seq_one_letter_code
_entity_poly.pdbx_strand_id
1 'polypeptide(L)'
;MEKSKKLFVIGKRPTRTMIIVTAVLAIIAGLEAGFYLCKLCKVEDYKISAPIVILATAAIFFLIYVPTIANCIKHWDISEKYIELYRVNKYGTQWKYVYGILIGKEEKFADKIELSEIKSIKLYWTTMFSYMVMMMHPIFFRVTLKDGTVIKFLSLVTSNDKNYVAAVKHLKEKCNIEIEDEHDLLSVIEDPNRSLNEYIDEIERASVKAKR
;
A
#
# COMPACT_ATOMS: atom_id res chain seq x y z
N MET A 1 -6.90 -26.15 -2.46
CA MET A 1 -6.16 -25.38 -1.42
C MET A 1 -7.19 -24.76 -0.51
N GLU A 2 -7.29 -25.23 0.73
CA GLU A 2 -8.10 -24.57 1.75
C GLU A 2 -7.61 -23.14 1.96
N LYS A 3 -8.54 -22.19 2.03
CA LYS A 3 -8.22 -20.82 2.43
C LYS A 3 -7.83 -20.84 3.90
N SER A 4 -6.54 -20.72 4.18
CA SER A 4 -6.04 -20.46 5.53
C SER A 4 -6.81 -19.30 6.16
N LYS A 5 -7.43 -19.55 7.31
CA LYS A 5 -8.19 -18.55 8.06
C LYS A 5 -7.27 -17.37 8.40
N LYS A 6 -7.68 -16.17 8.01
CA LYS A 6 -6.94 -14.93 8.29
C LYS A 6 -7.27 -14.47 9.70
N LEU A 7 -6.25 -14.31 10.53
CA LEU A 7 -6.38 -13.84 11.92
C LEU A 7 -6.41 -12.31 11.96
N PHE A 8 -5.51 -11.68 11.20
CA PHE A 8 -5.40 -10.23 11.08
C PHE A 8 -5.30 -9.83 9.61
N VAL A 9 -5.93 -8.70 9.28
CA VAL A 9 -5.87 -8.05 7.96
C VAL A 9 -5.60 -6.58 8.22
N ILE A 10 -4.41 -6.11 7.85
CA ILE A 10 -3.97 -4.72 8.05
C ILE A 10 -3.98 -3.99 6.71
N GLY A 11 -4.58 -2.80 6.69
CA GLY A 11 -4.84 -2.04 5.47
C GLY A 11 -6.20 -2.38 4.87
N LYS A 12 -6.36 -2.12 3.57
CA LYS A 12 -7.62 -2.36 2.86
C LYS A 12 -7.39 -3.29 1.67
N ARG A 13 -8.34 -4.18 1.44
CA ARG A 13 -8.35 -5.00 0.23
C ARG A 13 -9.03 -4.23 -0.90
N PRO A 14 -8.44 -4.20 -2.11
CA PRO A 14 -9.13 -3.66 -3.26
C PRO A 14 -10.35 -4.55 -3.57
N THR A 15 -11.53 -3.94 -3.66
CA THR A 15 -12.78 -4.67 -3.93
C THR A 15 -13.11 -4.63 -5.42
N ARG A 16 -13.91 -5.60 -5.90
CA ARG A 16 -14.41 -5.61 -7.27
C ARG A 16 -15.15 -4.33 -7.62
N THR A 17 -16.02 -3.87 -6.73
CA THR A 17 -16.80 -2.63 -6.89
C THR A 17 -15.88 -1.43 -7.06
N MET A 18 -14.83 -1.34 -6.26
CA MET A 18 -13.86 -0.25 -6.36
C MET A 18 -13.14 -0.25 -7.70
N ILE A 19 -12.65 -1.41 -8.18
CA ILE A 19 -12.01 -1.52 -9.50
C ILE A 19 -12.95 -1.06 -10.62
N ILE A 20 -14.23 -1.46 -10.56
CA ILE A 20 -15.24 -1.06 -11.55
C ILE A 20 -15.47 0.46 -11.50
N VAL A 21 -15.63 1.04 -10.32
CA VAL A 21 -15.83 2.49 -10.15
C VAL A 21 -14.61 3.26 -10.65
N THR A 22 -13.39 2.83 -10.31
CA THR A 22 -12.15 3.44 -10.80
C THR A 22 -12.04 3.36 -12.33
N ALA A 23 -12.42 2.24 -12.94
CA ALA A 23 -12.46 2.08 -14.39
C ALA A 23 -13.40 3.09 -15.05
N VAL A 24 -14.62 3.24 -14.53
CA VAL A 24 -15.60 4.21 -15.04
C VAL A 24 -15.07 5.64 -14.93
N LEU A 25 -14.54 6.01 -13.76
CA LEU A 25 -13.96 7.34 -13.54
C LEU A 25 -12.77 7.63 -14.46
N ALA A 26 -11.90 6.64 -14.68
CA ALA A 26 -10.76 6.78 -15.59
C ALA A 26 -11.21 7.04 -17.03
N ILE A 27 -12.25 6.34 -17.48
CA ILE A 27 -12.81 6.54 -18.82
C ILE A 27 -13.41 7.94 -18.94
N ILE A 28 -14.25 8.38 -17.99
CA ILE A 28 -14.86 9.71 -18.01
C ILE A 28 -13.78 10.80 -18.03
N ALA A 29 -12.81 10.73 -17.12
CA ALA A 29 -11.70 11.68 -17.07
C ALA A 29 -10.88 11.71 -18.36
N GLY A 30 -10.63 10.54 -18.95
CA GLY A 30 -9.90 10.44 -20.22
C GLY A 30 -10.69 10.94 -21.43
N LEU A 31 -12.02 10.79 -21.44
CA LEU A 31 -12.91 11.37 -22.46
C LEU A 31 -12.89 12.90 -22.38
N GLU A 32 -13.02 13.46 -21.17
CA GLU A 32 -12.93 14.91 -20.94
C GLU A 32 -11.55 15.44 -21.35
N ALA A 33 -10.47 14.81 -20.88
CA ALA A 33 -9.10 15.18 -21.25
C ALA A 33 -8.89 15.11 -22.77
N GLY A 34 -9.41 14.08 -23.44
CA GLY A 34 -9.35 13.93 -24.88
C GLY A 34 -10.07 15.07 -25.63
N PHE A 35 -11.22 15.51 -25.12
CA PHE A 35 -11.94 16.65 -25.68
C PHE A 35 -11.16 17.96 -25.51
N TYR A 36 -10.55 18.18 -24.33
CA TYR A 36 -9.66 19.32 -24.11
C TYR A 36 -8.42 19.27 -25.03
N LEU A 37 -7.82 18.09 -25.22
CA LEU A 37 -6.68 17.92 -26.13
C LEU A 37 -7.05 18.25 -27.57
N CYS A 38 -8.23 17.84 -28.05
CA CYS A 38 -8.70 18.20 -29.39
C CYS A 38 -8.80 19.72 -29.56
N LYS A 39 -9.30 20.44 -28.54
CA LYS A 39 -9.37 21.91 -28.55
C LYS A 39 -7.98 22.56 -28.55
N LEU A 40 -7.07 22.08 -27.70
CA LEU A 40 -5.71 22.62 -27.60
C LEU A 40 -4.91 22.40 -28.88
N CYS A 41 -5.04 21.22 -29.49
CA CYS A 41 -4.34 20.83 -30.71
C CYS A 41 -5.07 21.25 -32.00
N LYS A 42 -6.21 21.94 -31.90
CA LYS A 42 -7.05 22.37 -33.03
C LYS A 42 -7.37 21.21 -33.99
N VAL A 43 -7.80 20.07 -33.43
CA VAL A 43 -8.26 18.93 -34.23
C VAL A 43 -9.67 19.26 -34.73
N GLU A 44 -9.78 19.67 -36.00
CA GLU A 44 -11.02 20.20 -36.58
C GLU A 44 -11.93 19.13 -37.20
N ASP A 45 -11.39 17.96 -37.53
CA ASP A 45 -12.19 16.84 -38.06
C ASP A 45 -12.89 16.06 -36.93
N TYR A 46 -14.14 16.43 -36.68
CA TYR A 46 -15.00 15.80 -35.68
C TYR A 46 -15.56 14.42 -36.09
N LYS A 47 -15.39 14.00 -37.36
CA LYS A 47 -15.95 12.72 -37.83
C LYS A 47 -15.03 11.55 -37.61
N ILE A 48 -13.72 11.75 -37.74
CA ILE A 48 -12.74 10.66 -37.66
C ILE A 48 -11.64 11.00 -36.65
N SER A 49 -10.95 12.11 -36.85
CA SER A 49 -9.75 12.44 -36.09
C SER A 49 -10.03 12.73 -34.61
N ALA A 50 -11.03 13.56 -34.30
CA ALA A 50 -11.37 13.89 -32.92
C ALA A 50 -11.87 12.68 -32.10
N PRO A 51 -12.80 11.83 -32.61
CA PRO A 51 -13.19 10.61 -31.92
C PRO A 51 -12.01 9.68 -31.61
N ILE A 52 -11.04 9.53 -32.54
CA ILE A 52 -9.86 8.70 -32.32
C ILE A 52 -9.02 9.26 -31.17
N VAL A 53 -8.75 10.56 -31.14
CA VAL A 53 -7.97 11.20 -30.07
C VAL A 53 -8.67 11.05 -28.72
N ILE A 54 -9.99 11.26 -28.68
CA ILE A 54 -10.80 11.13 -27.47
C ILE A 54 -10.76 9.68 -26.93
N LEU A 55 -11.00 8.70 -27.78
CA LEU A 55 -11.00 7.29 -27.39
C LEU A 55 -9.60 6.80 -27.02
N ALA A 56 -8.55 7.23 -27.73
CA ALA A 56 -7.17 6.91 -27.38
C ALA A 56 -6.80 7.47 -26.01
N THR A 57 -7.22 8.70 -25.70
CA THR A 57 -6.97 9.32 -24.39
C THR A 57 -7.70 8.57 -23.28
N ALA A 58 -8.97 8.22 -23.48
CA ALA A 58 -9.72 7.39 -22.55
C ALA A 58 -9.07 6.02 -22.31
N ALA A 59 -8.59 5.37 -23.37
CA ALA A 59 -7.88 4.11 -23.27
C ALA A 59 -6.58 4.23 -22.46
N ILE A 60 -5.78 5.29 -22.69
CA ILE A 60 -4.54 5.55 -21.94
C ILE A 60 -4.84 5.77 -20.44
N PHE A 61 -5.84 6.60 -20.12
CA PHE A 61 -6.25 6.84 -18.74
C PHE A 61 -6.70 5.55 -18.06
N PHE A 62 -7.54 4.75 -18.71
CA PHE A 62 -7.94 3.45 -18.20
C PHE A 62 -6.73 2.53 -17.97
N LEU A 63 -5.83 2.47 -18.96
CA LEU A 63 -4.67 1.58 -18.93
C LEU A 63 -3.74 1.92 -17.76
N ILE A 64 -3.54 3.20 -17.44
CA ILE A 64 -2.62 3.65 -16.40
C ILE A 64 -3.30 3.71 -15.02
N TYR A 65 -4.50 4.29 -14.94
CA TYR A 65 -5.11 4.67 -13.67
C TYR A 65 -5.63 3.47 -12.88
N VAL A 66 -6.29 2.52 -13.56
CA VAL A 66 -6.88 1.33 -12.92
C VAL A 66 -5.84 0.47 -12.18
N PRO A 67 -4.74 0.00 -12.80
CA PRO A 67 -3.74 -0.81 -12.12
C PRO A 67 -3.00 -0.02 -11.05
N THR A 68 -2.81 1.29 -11.25
CA THR A 68 -2.16 2.18 -10.28
C THR A 68 -2.97 2.25 -8.99
N ILE A 69 -4.27 2.55 -9.07
CA ILE A 69 -5.15 2.62 -7.89
C ILE A 69 -5.24 1.26 -7.20
N ALA A 70 -5.37 0.17 -7.97
CA ALA A 70 -5.39 -1.18 -7.41
C ALA A 70 -4.11 -1.50 -6.62
N ASN A 71 -2.95 -1.04 -7.08
CA ASN A 71 -1.65 -1.25 -6.43
C ASN A 71 -1.35 -0.27 -5.28
N CYS A 72 -1.98 0.91 -5.27
CA CYS A 72 -1.90 1.85 -4.14
C CYS A 72 -2.59 1.31 -2.89
N ILE A 73 -3.61 0.47 -3.07
CA ILE A 73 -4.37 -0.13 -1.98
C ILE A 73 -3.68 -1.41 -1.55
N LYS A 74 -2.84 -1.24 -0.54
CA LYS A 74 -2.02 -2.30 0.01
C LYS A 74 -2.67 -2.86 1.26
N HIS A 75 -2.38 -4.12 1.51
CA HIS A 75 -2.66 -4.77 2.78
C HIS A 75 -1.63 -5.87 3.01
N TRP A 76 -1.53 -6.30 4.26
CA TRP A 76 -0.86 -7.53 4.64
C TRP A 76 -1.72 -8.28 5.64
N ASP A 77 -1.58 -9.59 5.64
CA ASP A 77 -2.36 -10.46 6.52
C ASP A 77 -1.45 -11.31 7.42
N ILE A 78 -1.97 -11.68 8.59
CA ILE A 78 -1.44 -12.77 9.40
C ILE A 78 -2.44 -13.92 9.38
N SER A 79 -1.91 -15.10 9.11
CA SER A 79 -2.57 -16.38 9.33
C SER A 79 -1.86 -17.14 10.45
N GLU A 80 -2.36 -18.33 10.79
CA GLU A 80 -1.72 -19.18 11.80
C GLU A 80 -0.26 -19.55 11.46
N LYS A 81 0.10 -19.60 10.18
CA LYS A 81 1.43 -20.05 9.72
C LYS A 81 2.23 -19.01 8.96
N TYR A 82 1.58 -18.02 8.35
CA TYR A 82 2.22 -17.11 7.41
C TYR A 82 1.88 -15.65 7.69
N ILE A 83 2.85 -14.77 7.46
CA ILE A 83 2.62 -13.38 7.07
C ILE A 83 2.49 -13.35 5.54
N GLU A 84 1.41 -12.79 5.03
CA GLU A 84 1.14 -12.67 3.61
C GLU A 84 1.20 -11.20 3.18
N LEU A 85 2.12 -10.90 2.26
CA LEU A 85 2.41 -9.55 1.80
C LEU A 85 1.93 -9.38 0.36
N TYR A 86 0.93 -8.53 0.16
CA TYR A 86 0.36 -8.30 -1.16
C TYR A 86 1.08 -7.12 -1.82
N ARG A 87 2.12 -7.42 -2.60
CA ARG A 87 2.94 -6.42 -3.28
C ARG A 87 3.11 -6.72 -4.76
N VAL A 88 2.65 -5.80 -5.60
CA VAL A 88 2.70 -5.95 -7.05
C VAL A 88 3.59 -4.87 -7.67
N ASN A 89 4.89 -5.12 -7.64
CA ASN A 89 5.90 -4.13 -8.02
C ASN A 89 6.03 -3.90 -9.53
N LYS A 90 5.73 -4.91 -10.36
CA LYS A 90 5.84 -4.81 -11.82
C LYS A 90 4.50 -4.42 -12.43
N TYR A 91 4.47 -3.38 -13.26
CA TYR A 91 3.26 -2.89 -13.92
C TYR A 91 2.50 -3.97 -14.69
N GLY A 92 3.20 -4.82 -15.46
CA GLY A 92 2.57 -5.94 -16.15
C GLY A 92 1.87 -6.95 -15.23
N THR A 93 2.35 -7.08 -13.98
CA THR A 93 1.72 -7.94 -12.97
C THR A 93 0.53 -7.24 -12.31
N GLN A 94 0.48 -5.90 -12.28
CA GLN A 94 -0.64 -5.14 -11.71
C GLN A 94 -1.94 -5.40 -12.49
N TRP A 95 -1.87 -5.52 -13.81
CA TRP A 95 -3.03 -5.92 -14.61
C TRP A 95 -3.52 -7.35 -14.29
N LYS A 96 -2.57 -8.28 -14.09
CA LYS A 96 -2.92 -9.64 -13.63
C LYS A 96 -3.56 -9.62 -12.24
N TYR A 97 -3.11 -8.72 -11.37
CA TYR A 97 -3.68 -8.51 -10.05
C TYR A 97 -5.10 -7.94 -10.12
N VAL A 98 -5.34 -6.89 -10.91
CA VAL A 98 -6.67 -6.34 -11.21
C VAL A 98 -7.61 -7.44 -11.70
N TYR A 99 -7.18 -8.22 -12.70
CA TYR A 99 -7.97 -9.34 -13.20
C TYR A 99 -8.22 -10.38 -12.10
N GLY A 100 -7.20 -10.71 -11.30
CA GLY A 100 -7.30 -11.57 -10.13
C GLY A 100 -8.38 -11.13 -9.14
N ILE A 101 -8.48 -9.84 -8.82
CA ILE A 101 -9.52 -9.28 -7.95
C ILE A 101 -10.90 -9.48 -8.56
N LEU A 102 -11.07 -9.17 -9.85
CA LEU A 102 -12.34 -9.32 -10.57
C LEU A 102 -12.85 -10.77 -10.56
N ILE A 103 -11.96 -11.76 -10.67
CA ILE A 103 -12.31 -13.18 -10.61
C ILE A 103 -12.21 -13.81 -9.22
N GLY A 104 -11.78 -13.06 -8.19
CA GLY A 104 -11.64 -13.54 -6.81
C GLY A 104 -10.45 -14.47 -6.55
N LYS A 105 -9.34 -14.33 -7.29
CA LYS A 105 -8.08 -15.09 -7.18
C LYS A 105 -6.88 -14.22 -6.77
N GLU A 106 -7.11 -13.18 -5.98
CA GLU A 106 -6.09 -12.21 -5.53
C GLU A 106 -5.00 -12.83 -4.64
N GLU A 107 -5.30 -13.93 -3.94
CA GLU A 107 -4.38 -14.67 -3.06
C GLU A 107 -3.13 -15.22 -3.77
N LYS A 108 -3.14 -15.30 -5.11
CA LYS A 108 -1.98 -15.71 -5.91
C LYS A 108 -0.85 -14.68 -5.96
N PHE A 109 -1.12 -13.46 -5.51
CA PHE A 109 -0.17 -12.35 -5.55
C PHE A 109 0.39 -12.00 -4.16
N ALA A 110 0.17 -12.88 -3.18
CA ALA A 110 0.74 -12.77 -1.85
C ALA A 110 2.14 -13.40 -1.82
N ASP A 111 3.15 -12.61 -1.47
CA ASP A 111 4.42 -13.15 -1.00
C ASP A 111 4.20 -13.70 0.41
N LYS A 112 4.41 -15.00 0.59
CA LYS A 112 4.17 -15.67 1.88
C LYS A 112 5.50 -15.88 2.60
N ILE A 113 5.55 -15.46 3.86
CA ILE A 113 6.67 -15.68 4.76
C ILE A 113 6.16 -16.55 5.90
N GLU A 114 6.76 -17.72 6.10
CA GLU A 114 6.39 -18.59 7.20
C GLU A 114 6.83 -17.96 8.53
N LEU A 115 5.93 -17.94 9.51
CA LEU A 115 6.16 -17.30 10.81
C LEU A 115 7.34 -17.95 11.55
N SER A 116 7.52 -19.26 11.38
CA SER A 116 8.64 -20.01 11.97
C SER A 116 10.00 -19.62 11.42
N GLU A 117 10.07 -19.06 10.21
CA GLU A 117 11.32 -18.64 9.57
C GLU A 117 11.73 -17.21 9.95
N ILE A 118 10.83 -16.45 10.58
CA ILE A 118 11.10 -15.08 11.02
C ILE A 118 11.93 -15.12 12.31
N LYS A 119 13.06 -14.41 12.30
CA LYS A 119 13.89 -14.19 13.49
C LYS A 119 13.42 -12.95 14.25
N SER A 120 13.42 -11.81 13.59
CA SER A 120 13.01 -10.54 14.18
C SER A 120 12.29 -9.63 13.19
N ILE A 121 11.50 -8.71 13.70
CA ILE A 121 10.83 -7.64 12.96
C ILE A 121 11.21 -6.32 13.61
N LYS A 122 11.92 -5.48 12.87
CA LYS A 122 12.24 -4.11 13.29
C LYS A 122 11.24 -3.11 12.74
N LEU A 123 10.71 -2.27 13.63
CA LEU A 123 9.92 -1.10 13.29
C LEU A 123 10.85 0.08 13.08
N TYR A 124 10.65 0.79 11.97
CA TYR A 124 11.37 2.02 11.68
C TYR A 124 10.54 2.91 10.75
N TRP A 125 10.84 4.20 10.68
CA TRP A 125 10.19 5.10 9.73
C TRP A 125 11.16 5.59 8.67
N THR A 126 10.60 6.14 7.60
CA THR A 126 11.33 6.97 6.65
C THR A 126 10.60 8.28 6.47
N THR A 127 11.32 9.37 6.25
CA THR A 127 10.74 10.68 5.99
C THR A 127 10.46 10.84 4.49
N MET A 128 9.24 11.21 4.12
CA MET A 128 8.89 11.54 2.74
C MET A 128 8.03 12.80 2.67
N PHE A 129 8.20 13.59 1.61
CA PHE A 129 7.31 14.71 1.30
C PHE A 129 6.07 14.20 0.57
N SER A 130 4.90 14.56 1.08
CA SER A 130 3.63 14.32 0.38
C SER A 130 3.46 15.30 -0.78
N TYR A 131 2.50 15.02 -1.66
CA TYR A 131 2.14 15.90 -2.79
C TYR A 131 1.66 17.30 -2.35
N MET A 132 1.30 17.48 -1.07
CA MET A 132 0.95 18.77 -0.46
C MET A 132 2.10 19.41 0.33
N VAL A 133 3.34 18.94 0.14
CA VAL A 133 4.54 19.42 0.85
C VAL A 133 4.45 19.20 2.37
N MET A 134 3.56 18.31 2.83
CA MET A 134 3.56 17.88 4.23
C MET A 134 4.60 16.77 4.41
N MET A 135 5.42 16.88 5.46
CA MET A 135 6.31 15.81 5.85
C MET A 135 5.49 14.65 6.43
N MET A 136 5.75 13.44 5.96
CA MET A 136 5.10 12.22 6.43
C MET A 136 6.16 11.21 6.85
N HIS A 137 5.84 10.43 7.89
CA HIS A 137 6.70 9.40 8.44
C HIS A 137 6.07 8.00 8.32
N PRO A 138 5.97 7.44 7.10
CA PRO A 138 5.51 6.06 6.93
C PRO A 138 6.37 5.08 7.74
N ILE A 139 5.71 4.21 8.50
CA ILE A 139 6.34 3.13 9.25
C ILE A 139 6.54 1.91 8.35
N PHE A 140 7.70 1.29 8.45
CA PHE A 140 8.09 0.09 7.75
C PHE A 140 8.44 -1.02 8.73
N PHE A 141 8.21 -2.25 8.28
CA PHE A 141 8.81 -3.44 8.86
C PHE A 141 10.06 -3.82 8.08
N ARG A 142 11.13 -4.11 8.82
CA ARG A 142 12.27 -4.89 8.35
C ARG A 142 12.19 -6.25 9.02
N VAL A 143 11.79 -7.26 8.26
CA VAL A 143 11.72 -8.64 8.68
C VAL A 143 13.05 -9.31 8.37
N THR A 144 13.72 -9.80 9.40
CA THR A 144 14.95 -10.59 9.28
C THR A 144 14.57 -12.06 9.46
N LEU A 145 14.87 -12.89 8.47
CA LEU A 145 14.67 -14.33 8.53
C LEU A 145 15.86 -15.01 9.23
N LYS A 146 15.66 -16.25 9.67
CA LYS A 146 16.68 -17.06 10.36
C LYS A 146 17.89 -17.38 9.47
N ASP A 147 17.68 -17.46 8.15
CA ASP A 147 18.75 -17.64 7.15
C ASP A 147 19.55 -16.34 6.87
N GLY A 148 19.17 -15.21 7.48
CA GLY A 148 19.78 -13.90 7.29
C GLY A 148 19.15 -13.07 6.17
N THR A 149 18.18 -13.59 5.42
CA THR A 149 17.44 -12.84 4.41
C THR A 149 16.66 -11.69 5.05
N VAL A 150 16.69 -10.51 4.42
CA VAL A 150 16.00 -9.31 4.92
C VAL A 150 14.92 -8.86 3.95
N ILE A 151 13.69 -8.76 4.44
CA ILE A 151 12.52 -8.31 3.69
C ILE A 151 11.98 -7.02 4.30
N LYS A 152 11.85 -5.97 3.50
CA LYS A 152 11.35 -4.67 3.95
C LYS A 152 9.99 -4.37 3.34
N PHE A 153 9.02 -3.90 4.11
CA PHE A 153 7.73 -3.46 3.57
C PHE A 153 7.04 -2.40 4.40
N LEU A 154 6.18 -1.62 3.74
CA LEU A 154 5.38 -0.59 4.40
C LEU A 154 4.40 -1.26 5.35
N SER A 155 4.38 -0.81 6.59
CA SER A 155 3.57 -1.41 7.66
C SER A 155 2.10 -1.03 7.59
N LEU A 156 1.76 -0.02 6.78
CA LEU A 156 0.39 0.46 6.52
C LEU A 156 -0.34 0.94 7.77
N VAL A 157 0.41 1.45 8.75
CA VAL A 157 -0.16 2.03 9.96
C VAL A 157 -0.60 3.47 9.70
N THR A 158 -1.82 3.77 10.15
CA THR A 158 -2.29 5.13 10.41
C THR A 158 -2.40 5.32 11.92
N SER A 159 -2.41 6.56 12.40
CA SER A 159 -2.63 6.85 13.83
C SER A 159 -3.86 6.13 14.39
N ASN A 160 -3.78 5.58 15.60
CA ASN A 160 -4.87 4.90 16.32
C ASN A 160 -5.41 3.65 15.60
N ASP A 161 -4.52 2.77 15.13
CA ASP A 161 -4.90 1.48 14.53
C ASP A 161 -4.76 0.34 15.56
N LYS A 162 -5.85 0.11 16.32
CA LYS A 162 -5.90 -0.98 17.32
C LYS A 162 -5.70 -2.37 16.71
N ASN A 163 -6.14 -2.57 15.46
CA ASN A 163 -6.00 -3.84 14.77
C ASN A 163 -4.53 -4.09 14.42
N TYR A 164 -3.82 -3.05 13.97
CA TYR A 164 -2.38 -3.09 13.77
C TYR A 164 -1.63 -3.45 15.05
N VAL A 165 -1.90 -2.75 16.16
CA VAL A 165 -1.23 -3.03 17.44
C VAL A 165 -1.49 -4.45 17.91
N ALA A 166 -2.74 -4.93 17.81
CA ALA A 166 -3.09 -6.30 18.15
C ALA A 166 -2.36 -7.34 17.26
N ALA A 167 -2.21 -7.06 15.97
CA ALA A 167 -1.48 -7.91 15.04
C ALA A 167 0.01 -8.02 15.41
N VAL A 168 0.66 -6.90 15.75
CA VAL A 168 2.07 -6.90 16.17
C VAL A 168 2.26 -7.57 17.53
N LYS A 169 1.37 -7.31 18.50
CA LYS A 169 1.36 -8.02 19.79
C LYS A 169 1.17 -9.53 19.60
N HIS A 170 0.32 -9.95 18.67
CA HIS A 170 0.16 -11.37 18.32
C HIS A 170 1.45 -12.01 17.81
N LEU A 171 2.18 -11.34 16.89
CA LEU A 171 3.47 -11.84 16.41
C LEU A 171 4.49 -11.99 17.55
N LYS A 172 4.53 -11.02 18.46
CA LYS A 172 5.41 -11.05 19.63
C LYS A 172 5.07 -12.19 20.59
N GLU A 173 3.83 -12.21 21.05
CA GLU A 173 3.40 -13.02 22.20
C GLU A 173 3.01 -14.45 21.83
N LYS A 174 2.43 -14.65 20.64
CA LYS A 174 1.91 -15.96 20.21
C LYS A 174 2.83 -16.66 19.23
N CYS A 175 3.55 -15.90 18.40
CA CYS A 175 4.50 -16.47 17.44
C CYS A 175 5.95 -16.46 17.94
N ASN A 176 6.22 -15.87 19.11
CA ASN A 176 7.55 -15.76 19.70
C ASN A 176 8.57 -15.09 18.75
N ILE A 177 8.11 -14.10 17.99
CA ILE A 177 8.95 -13.31 17.10
C ILE A 177 9.47 -12.10 17.86
N GLU A 178 10.77 -11.83 17.78
CA GLU A 178 11.36 -10.65 18.38
C GLU A 178 10.88 -9.39 17.64
N ILE A 179 10.25 -8.46 18.36
CA ILE A 179 9.82 -7.17 17.82
C ILE A 179 10.77 -6.09 18.34
N GLU A 180 11.59 -5.55 17.45
CA GLU A 180 12.53 -4.46 17.74
C GLU A 180 11.82 -3.11 17.50
N ASP A 181 11.39 -2.47 18.58
CA ASP A 181 10.73 -1.15 18.59
C ASP A 181 11.53 -0.16 19.44
N GLU A 182 12.69 0.26 18.93
CA GLU A 182 13.67 1.10 19.64
C GLU A 182 13.11 2.43 20.13
N HIS A 183 12.06 2.93 19.48
CA HIS A 183 11.45 4.23 19.75
C HIS A 183 10.04 4.12 20.34
N ASP A 184 9.63 2.95 20.81
CA ASP A 184 8.31 2.72 21.42
C ASP A 184 7.14 3.23 20.55
N LEU A 185 7.25 3.03 19.23
CA LEU A 185 6.27 3.48 18.26
C LEU A 185 4.91 2.82 18.49
N LEU A 186 4.89 1.56 18.92
CA LEU A 186 3.65 0.81 19.16
C LEU A 186 2.79 1.44 20.26
N SER A 187 3.41 1.90 21.36
CA SER A 187 2.69 2.56 22.45
C SER A 187 2.06 3.87 21.99
N VAL A 188 2.76 4.62 21.13
CA VAL A 188 2.24 5.87 20.55
C VAL A 188 1.12 5.59 19.54
N ILE A 189 1.21 4.51 18.76
CA ILE A 189 0.13 4.11 17.84
C ILE A 189 -1.13 3.72 18.61
N GLU A 190 -0.99 3.13 19.80
CA GLU A 190 -2.10 2.72 20.67
C GLU A 190 -2.78 3.90 21.39
N ASP A 191 -2.07 5.01 21.62
CA ASP A 191 -2.59 6.21 22.28
C ASP A 191 -3.38 7.10 21.30
N PRO A 192 -4.72 7.24 21.47
CA PRO A 192 -5.54 8.07 20.60
C PRO A 192 -5.27 9.58 20.74
N ASN A 193 -4.61 10.00 21.82
CA ASN A 193 -4.36 11.42 22.10
C ASN A 193 -3.02 11.92 21.54
N ARG A 194 -2.21 11.02 20.97
CA ARG A 194 -0.87 11.36 20.46
C ARG A 194 -0.77 11.11 18.97
N SER A 195 -0.30 12.13 18.24
CA SER A 195 0.00 11.99 16.81
C SER A 195 1.34 11.29 16.62
N LEU A 196 1.34 10.17 15.88
CA LEU A 196 2.56 9.45 15.54
C LEU A 196 3.54 10.31 14.73
N ASN A 197 3.04 11.13 13.79
CA ASN A 197 3.90 12.01 13.00
C ASN A 197 4.57 13.08 13.88
N GLU A 198 3.81 13.71 14.79
CA GLU A 198 4.37 14.72 15.70
C GLU A 198 5.41 14.12 16.64
N TYR A 199 5.15 12.90 17.14
CA TYR A 199 6.10 12.17 17.97
C TYR A 199 7.42 11.90 17.24
N ILE A 200 7.35 11.49 15.97
CA ILE A 200 8.54 11.26 15.16
C ILE A 200 9.27 12.59 14.89
N ASP A 201 8.55 13.68 14.60
CA ASP A 201 9.15 15.01 14.45
C ASP A 201 9.89 15.48 15.72
N GLU A 202 9.40 15.12 16.92
CA GLU A 202 10.10 15.37 18.19
C GLU A 202 11.43 14.61 18.26
N ILE A 203 11.42 13.32 17.91
CA ILE A 203 12.62 12.47 17.91
C ILE A 203 13.65 13.02 16.91
N GLU A 204 13.23 13.35 15.69
CA GLU A 204 14.13 13.86 14.65
C GLU A 204 14.76 15.19 15.07
N ARG A 205 13.96 16.12 15.60
CA ARG A 205 14.47 17.41 16.11
C ARG A 205 15.46 17.25 17.26
N ALA A 206 15.19 16.34 18.19
CA ALA A 206 16.10 16.04 19.30
C ALA A 206 17.44 15.46 18.80
N SER A 207 17.39 14.56 17.80
CA SER A 207 18.59 13.94 17.21
C SER A 207 19.49 14.95 16.48
N VAL A 208 18.89 15.96 15.84
CA VAL A 208 19.62 17.04 15.16
C VAL A 208 20.30 17.96 16.17
N LYS A 209 19.63 18.26 17.29
CA LYS A 209 20.22 19.07 18.36
C LYS A 209 21.39 18.36 19.06
N ALA A 210 21.31 17.05 19.27
CA ALA A 210 22.37 16.27 19.92
C ALA A 210 23.65 16.12 19.06
N LYS A 211 23.58 16.42 17.76
CA LYS A 211 24.72 16.37 16.82
C LYS A 211 25.39 17.72 16.58
N ARG A 212 24.90 18.79 17.22
CA ARG A 212 25.48 20.14 17.19
C ARG A 212 26.14 20.43 18.52
#